data_AF-A0A286FCR8-F1
#
_entry.id   AF-A0A286FCR8-F1
#
_cell.length_a   1.000
_cell.length_b   1.000
_cell.length_c   1.000
_cell.angle_alpha   90.00
_cell.angle_beta   90.00
_cell.angle_gamma   90.00
#
_symmetry.space_group_name_H-M   'P 1'
#
loop_
_entity.id
_entity.type
_entity.pdbx_description
1 polymer ?
#
loop_
_entity_poly.entity_id
_entity_poly.type
_entity_poly.pdbx_seq_one_letter_code
_entity_poly.pdbx_strand_id
1 'polypeptide(L)'
;MSKSNAPASVAEQIRRLRQLGWAVCDTPGYTLTDTLLRFQHASVTPEGKRLTVDGEYGPQTQSALFDVYAPSLAEKLPQRVLVVAASQVGVSEVPVGSNAGPQIDMVLSSVGLGRGYPWCAAFVYWCFGQASRQLGVKNPCPKTAGVLNLWDLAGYRSTGLRRITAAQAQANPALVKPGMQFLLKLGSTSGHTGLVERVGAGGQLITLEGNTNQALSREGTGVFRLSRRTVKSVNLGFIEYA
;
A
#
# COMPACT_ATOMS: atom_id res chain seq x y z
N MET A 1 13.83 0.71 -35.00
CA MET A 1 12.38 0.76 -35.26
C MET A 1 11.76 1.76 -34.31
N SER A 2 11.38 2.93 -34.84
CA SER A 2 10.75 4.02 -34.08
C SER A 2 9.36 3.55 -33.63
N LYS A 3 9.17 3.28 -32.32
CA LYS A 3 7.83 3.16 -31.74
C LYS A 3 7.13 4.51 -31.98
N SER A 4 5.90 4.49 -32.49
CA SER A 4 5.16 5.72 -32.76
C SER A 4 5.02 6.53 -31.46
N ASN A 5 5.32 7.82 -31.55
CA ASN A 5 5.27 8.79 -30.46
C ASN A 5 3.85 9.32 -30.19
N ALA A 6 2.82 8.63 -30.69
CA ALA A 6 1.44 9.05 -30.50
C ALA A 6 1.00 8.78 -29.05
N PRO A 7 0.28 9.70 -28.40
CA PRO A 7 -0.24 9.46 -27.06
C PRO A 7 -1.24 8.31 -27.07
N ALA A 8 -1.18 7.44 -26.06
CA ALA A 8 -2.13 6.33 -25.92
C ALA A 8 -3.57 6.85 -25.83
N SER A 9 -4.50 6.15 -26.49
CA SER A 9 -5.93 6.46 -26.42
C SER A 9 -6.46 6.31 -25.00
N VAL A 10 -7.56 7.00 -24.68
CA VAL A 10 -8.23 6.89 -23.36
C VAL A 10 -8.53 5.43 -22.99
N ALA A 11 -8.95 4.62 -23.96
CA ALA A 11 -9.22 3.20 -23.73
C ALA A 11 -7.96 2.40 -23.35
N GLU A 12 -6.81 2.72 -23.94
CA GLU A 12 -5.52 2.12 -23.60
C GLU A 12 -5.03 2.56 -22.22
N GLN A 13 -5.21 3.84 -21.87
CA GLN A 13 -4.90 4.37 -20.54
C GLN A 13 -5.68 3.64 -19.45
N ILE A 14 -7.01 3.55 -19.60
CA ILE A 14 -7.90 2.86 -18.65
C ILE A 14 -7.51 1.39 -18.51
N ARG A 15 -7.28 0.70 -19.63
CA ARG A 15 -6.87 -0.70 -19.63
C ARG A 15 -5.56 -0.89 -18.89
N ARG A 16 -4.58 -0.01 -19.13
CA ARG A 16 -3.27 -0.09 -18.51
C ARG A 16 -3.33 0.19 -17.01
N LEU A 17 -4.05 1.22 -16.59
CA LEU A 17 -4.28 1.52 -15.16
C LEU A 17 -4.88 0.30 -14.44
N ARG A 18 -5.94 -0.29 -14.99
CA ARG A 18 -6.58 -1.49 -14.43
C ARG A 18 -5.63 -2.69 -14.35
N GLN A 19 -4.84 -2.93 -15.39
CA GLN A 19 -3.80 -3.99 -15.38
C GLN A 19 -2.75 -3.77 -14.30
N LEU A 20 -2.43 -2.52 -13.99
CA LEU A 20 -1.49 -2.14 -12.95
C LEU A 20 -2.13 -2.11 -11.54
N GLY A 21 -3.42 -2.44 -11.44
CA GLY A 21 -4.15 -2.49 -10.16
C GLY A 21 -4.69 -1.14 -9.70
N TRP A 22 -4.95 -0.22 -10.62
CA TRP A 22 -5.58 1.08 -10.37
C TRP A 22 -6.99 1.08 -10.90
N ALA A 23 -7.98 1.18 -10.02
CA ALA A 23 -9.38 1.09 -10.39
C ALA A 23 -9.85 2.37 -11.09
N VAL A 24 -10.36 2.20 -12.32
CA VAL A 24 -11.01 3.25 -13.12
C VAL A 24 -12.43 2.79 -13.47
N CYS A 25 -13.45 3.57 -13.19
CA CYS A 25 -14.85 3.35 -13.57
C CYS A 25 -15.67 4.63 -13.42
N ASP A 26 -16.97 4.56 -13.69
CA ASP A 26 -17.87 5.72 -13.61
C ASP A 26 -18.35 6.04 -12.18
N THR A 27 -17.85 5.32 -11.18
CA THR A 27 -18.14 5.61 -9.77
C THR A 27 -17.38 6.87 -9.33
N PRO A 28 -18.02 7.83 -8.63
CA PRO A 28 -17.34 9.00 -8.09
C PRO A 28 -16.11 8.62 -7.25
N GLY A 29 -15.00 9.33 -7.46
CA GLY A 29 -13.71 9.00 -6.86
C GLY A 29 -12.92 7.93 -7.61
N TYR A 30 -13.46 7.33 -8.67
CA TYR A 30 -12.79 6.35 -9.52
C TYR A 30 -12.83 6.71 -11.00
N THR A 31 -13.16 7.97 -11.34
CA THR A 31 -13.05 8.43 -12.73
C THR A 31 -11.60 8.33 -13.22
N LEU A 32 -11.39 8.49 -14.54
CA LEU A 32 -10.03 8.49 -15.08
C LEU A 32 -9.17 9.56 -14.40
N THR A 33 -9.68 10.79 -14.28
CA THR A 33 -8.99 11.91 -13.61
C THR A 33 -8.66 11.59 -12.14
N ASP A 34 -9.64 11.09 -11.36
CA ASP A 34 -9.42 10.72 -9.96
C ASP A 34 -8.32 9.67 -9.83
N THR A 35 -8.29 8.71 -10.75
CA THR A 35 -7.34 7.61 -10.74
C THR A 35 -5.96 8.07 -11.19
N LEU A 36 -5.89 8.98 -12.17
CA LEU A 36 -4.63 9.61 -12.58
C LEU A 36 -4.03 10.42 -11.43
N LEU A 37 -4.82 11.18 -10.67
CA LEU A 37 -4.34 11.87 -9.47
C LEU A 37 -3.69 10.91 -8.46
N ARG A 38 -4.38 9.80 -8.13
CA ARG A 38 -3.82 8.79 -7.20
C ARG A 38 -2.57 8.08 -7.78
N PHE A 39 -2.59 7.78 -9.07
CA PHE A 39 -1.49 7.13 -9.77
C PHE A 39 -0.25 8.03 -9.82
N GLN A 40 -0.41 9.29 -10.22
CA GLN A 40 0.67 10.28 -10.30
C GLN A 40 1.30 10.51 -8.93
N HIS A 41 0.49 10.65 -7.88
CA HIS A 41 1.00 10.79 -6.52
C HIS A 41 1.80 9.56 -6.06
N ALA A 42 1.41 8.35 -6.46
CA ALA A 42 2.12 7.12 -6.09
C ALA A 42 3.34 6.80 -6.96
N SER A 43 3.42 7.35 -8.16
CA SER A 43 4.33 6.87 -9.19
C SER A 43 5.52 7.78 -9.40
N VAL A 44 6.52 7.20 -10.07
CA VAL A 44 7.67 7.91 -10.65
C VAL A 44 7.79 7.52 -12.10
N THR A 45 8.52 8.30 -12.89
CA THR A 45 8.99 7.86 -14.19
C THR A 45 9.96 6.68 -14.02
N PRO A 46 10.26 5.90 -15.07
CA PRO A 46 11.25 4.83 -15.02
C PRO A 46 12.63 5.25 -14.50
N GLU A 47 12.99 6.53 -14.64
CA GLU A 47 14.23 7.12 -14.13
C GLU A 47 14.13 7.57 -12.66
N GLY A 48 13.01 7.32 -12.00
CA GLY A 48 12.78 7.67 -10.59
C GLY A 48 12.34 9.12 -10.35
N LYS A 49 11.94 9.87 -11.39
CA LYS A 49 11.48 11.26 -11.22
C LYS A 49 10.01 11.30 -10.80
N ARG A 50 9.67 12.19 -9.86
CA ARG A 50 8.27 12.40 -9.44
C ARG A 50 7.43 12.95 -10.60
N LEU A 51 6.18 12.50 -10.68
CA LEU A 51 5.20 13.02 -11.63
C LEU A 51 4.57 14.30 -11.08
N THR A 52 4.16 15.18 -12.00
CA THR A 52 3.20 16.23 -11.68
C THR A 52 1.85 15.59 -11.34
N VAL A 53 1.20 16.06 -10.27
CA VAL A 53 -0.10 15.56 -9.81
C VAL A 53 -1.19 16.54 -10.23
N ASP A 54 -1.70 16.35 -11.43
CA ASP A 54 -2.68 17.23 -12.10
C ASP A 54 -3.93 16.48 -12.60
N GLY A 55 -3.90 15.14 -12.58
CA GLY A 55 -4.98 14.31 -13.11
C GLY A 55 -5.00 14.24 -14.64
N GLU A 56 -3.96 14.76 -15.31
CA GLU A 56 -3.87 14.82 -16.76
C GLU A 56 -2.94 13.75 -17.34
N TYR A 57 -3.27 13.30 -18.56
CA TYR A 57 -2.42 12.38 -19.30
C TYR A 57 -1.35 13.14 -20.09
N GLY A 58 -0.20 13.39 -19.44
CA GLY A 58 0.99 13.96 -20.07
C GLY A 58 2.11 12.95 -20.34
N PRO A 59 3.23 13.37 -20.95
CA PRO A 59 4.36 12.49 -21.27
C PRO A 59 4.94 11.74 -20.07
N GLN A 60 4.97 12.36 -18.89
CA GLN A 60 5.43 11.71 -17.65
C GLN A 60 4.48 10.58 -17.22
N THR A 61 3.17 10.83 -17.26
CA THR A 61 2.13 9.84 -16.98
C THR A 61 2.20 8.68 -17.98
N GLN A 62 2.38 8.97 -19.27
CA GLN A 62 2.59 7.97 -20.31
C GLN A 62 3.79 7.09 -19.99
N SER A 63 4.94 7.70 -19.71
CA SER A 63 6.15 6.97 -19.39
C SER A 63 5.98 6.05 -18.17
N ALA A 64 5.41 6.56 -17.08
CA ALA A 64 5.17 5.77 -15.87
C ALA A 64 4.19 4.59 -16.07
N LEU A 65 3.24 4.73 -16.99
CA LEU A 65 2.27 3.68 -17.33
C LEU A 65 2.85 2.61 -18.26
N PHE A 66 3.58 3.01 -19.30
CA PHE A 66 3.89 2.13 -20.42
C PHE A 66 5.35 1.68 -20.51
N ASP A 67 6.28 2.43 -19.92
CA ASP A 67 7.69 2.07 -19.98
C ASP A 67 8.09 1.03 -18.92
N VAL A 68 9.31 0.53 -19.06
CA VAL A 68 9.88 -0.50 -18.20
C VAL A 68 10.75 0.15 -17.14
N TYR A 69 10.43 -0.09 -15.87
CA TYR A 69 11.27 0.35 -14.76
C TYR A 69 12.56 -0.47 -14.74
N ALA A 70 13.69 0.23 -14.73
CA ALA A 70 14.96 -0.37 -14.43
C ALA A 70 15.15 -0.46 -12.90
N PRO A 71 15.85 -1.48 -12.39
CA PRO A 71 16.22 -1.52 -10.98
C PRO A 71 16.95 -0.24 -10.57
N SER A 72 16.38 0.53 -9.65
CA SER A 72 17.00 1.73 -9.10
C SER A 72 17.31 1.52 -7.63
N LEU A 73 18.58 1.72 -7.27
CA LEU A 73 19.06 1.61 -5.88
C LEU A 73 18.97 2.94 -5.12
N ALA A 74 18.52 4.03 -5.77
CA ALA A 74 18.54 5.36 -5.19
C ALA A 74 17.49 5.57 -4.09
N GLU A 75 16.31 4.95 -4.24
CA GLU A 75 15.22 5.01 -3.24
C GLU A 75 15.01 3.65 -2.59
N LYS A 76 14.81 3.64 -1.27
CA LYS A 76 14.56 2.39 -0.54
C LYS A 76 13.10 1.99 -0.63
N LEU A 77 12.85 0.69 -0.80
CA LEU A 77 11.52 0.14 -0.93
C LEU A 77 10.54 0.58 0.19
N PRO A 78 10.92 0.57 1.49
CA PRO A 78 10.00 1.01 2.55
C PRO A 78 9.54 2.46 2.40
N GLN A 79 10.38 3.34 1.87
CA GLN A 79 10.03 4.75 1.64
C GLN A 79 9.02 4.88 0.50
N ARG A 80 9.26 4.16 -0.60
CA ARG A 80 8.35 4.12 -1.75
C ARG A 80 6.99 3.53 -1.38
N VAL A 81 6.96 2.51 -0.55
CA VAL A 81 5.71 1.90 -0.03
C VAL A 81 4.85 2.92 0.71
N LEU A 82 5.45 3.81 1.51
CA LEU A 82 4.71 4.87 2.19
C LEU A 82 4.10 5.87 1.20
N VAL A 83 4.81 6.24 0.13
CA VAL A 83 4.29 7.14 -0.91
C VAL A 83 3.08 6.52 -1.62
N VAL A 84 3.16 5.23 -1.95
CA VAL A 84 2.04 4.48 -2.54
C VAL A 84 0.85 4.44 -1.57
N ALA A 85 1.07 4.02 -0.33
CA ALA A 85 0.00 3.91 0.66
C ALA A 85 -0.67 5.26 0.95
N ALA A 86 0.12 6.35 0.99
CA ALA A 86 -0.37 7.71 1.18
C ALA A 86 -1.27 8.17 0.03
N SER A 87 -1.02 7.73 -1.21
CA SER A 87 -1.85 8.09 -2.37
C SER A 87 -3.25 7.46 -2.33
N GLN A 88 -3.43 6.44 -1.49
CA GLN A 88 -4.71 5.76 -1.35
C GLN A 88 -5.57 6.36 -0.22
N VAL A 89 -5.06 7.30 0.58
CA VAL A 89 -5.85 7.93 1.65
C VAL A 89 -7.12 8.56 1.06
N GLY A 90 -8.27 8.21 1.62
CA GLY A 90 -9.60 8.61 1.11
C GLY A 90 -10.28 7.57 0.21
N VAL A 91 -9.55 6.58 -0.31
CA VAL A 91 -10.17 5.41 -0.96
C VAL A 91 -11.07 4.70 0.04
N SER A 92 -12.32 4.47 -0.35
CA SER A 92 -13.34 3.88 0.50
C SER A 92 -14.07 2.74 -0.21
N GLU A 93 -14.63 1.85 0.60
CA GLU A 93 -15.51 0.77 0.17
C GLU A 93 -16.78 1.32 -0.48
N VAL A 94 -17.30 0.58 -1.46
CA VAL A 94 -18.51 0.93 -2.21
C VAL A 94 -19.40 -0.31 -2.32
N PRO A 95 -20.52 -0.39 -1.57
CA PRO A 95 -20.96 0.55 -0.54
C PRO A 95 -20.07 0.50 0.72
N VAL A 96 -20.15 1.53 1.56
CA VAL A 96 -19.38 1.64 2.81
C VAL A 96 -19.67 0.45 3.75
N GLY A 97 -18.63 -0.19 4.27
CA GLY A 97 -18.74 -1.33 5.21
C GLY A 97 -19.00 -2.68 4.53
N SER A 98 -18.82 -2.75 3.21
CA SER A 98 -19.05 -3.97 2.43
C SER A 98 -17.81 -4.86 2.28
N ASN A 99 -16.62 -4.38 2.68
CA ASN A 99 -15.34 -5.00 2.31
C ASN A 99 -15.22 -5.22 0.79
N ALA A 100 -15.80 -4.31 0.00
CA ALA A 100 -15.82 -4.36 -1.46
C ALA A 100 -15.76 -2.95 -2.05
N GLY A 101 -15.44 -2.87 -3.34
CA GLY A 101 -15.44 -1.61 -4.09
C GLY A 101 -14.38 -1.61 -5.19
N PRO A 102 -14.38 -0.62 -6.09
CA PRO A 102 -13.54 -0.65 -7.29
C PRO A 102 -12.06 -0.93 -7.01
N GLN A 103 -11.45 -0.22 -6.05
CA GLN A 103 -10.05 -0.43 -5.67
C GLN A 103 -9.87 -1.58 -4.67
N ILE A 104 -10.83 -1.79 -3.77
CA ILE A 104 -10.76 -2.84 -2.74
C ILE A 104 -10.75 -4.22 -3.40
N ASP A 105 -11.57 -4.43 -4.43
CA ASP A 105 -11.62 -5.68 -5.20
C ASP A 105 -10.26 -5.98 -5.85
N MET A 106 -9.55 -4.96 -6.37
CA MET A 106 -8.19 -5.12 -6.92
C MET A 106 -7.15 -5.43 -5.83
N VAL A 107 -7.27 -4.79 -4.66
CA VAL A 107 -6.42 -5.06 -3.49
C VAL A 107 -6.59 -6.50 -3.04
N LEU A 108 -7.81 -7.00 -2.90
CA LEU A 108 -8.10 -8.39 -2.54
C LEU A 108 -7.60 -9.38 -3.59
N SER A 109 -7.83 -9.08 -4.88
CA SER A 109 -7.34 -9.90 -5.98
C SER A 109 -5.81 -10.04 -5.98
N SER A 110 -5.07 -9.02 -5.52
CA SER A 110 -3.60 -9.06 -5.44
C SER A 110 -3.05 -10.19 -4.58
N VAL A 111 -3.84 -10.64 -3.58
CA VAL A 111 -3.53 -11.79 -2.71
C VAL A 111 -4.36 -13.04 -3.05
N GLY A 112 -5.12 -13.01 -4.15
CA GLY A 112 -5.91 -14.15 -4.64
C GLY A 112 -7.30 -14.29 -4.00
N LEU A 113 -7.82 -13.24 -3.36
CA LEU A 113 -9.15 -13.24 -2.76
C LEU A 113 -10.18 -12.52 -3.63
N GLY A 114 -11.45 -12.91 -3.48
CA GLY A 114 -12.60 -12.16 -3.98
C GLY A 114 -13.03 -11.06 -2.99
N ARG A 115 -14.15 -10.40 -3.29
CA ARG A 115 -14.76 -9.35 -2.44
C ARG A 115 -15.28 -9.89 -1.10
N GLY A 116 -15.49 -8.98 -0.14
CA GLY A 116 -16.15 -9.28 1.14
C GLY A 116 -15.21 -9.71 2.26
N TYR A 117 -13.91 -9.85 1.97
CA TYR A 117 -12.90 -10.19 2.98
C TYR A 117 -12.26 -8.93 3.58
N PRO A 118 -11.89 -8.95 4.88
CA PRO A 118 -11.04 -7.92 5.46
C PRO A 118 -9.75 -7.76 4.65
N TRP A 119 -9.39 -6.52 4.36
CA TRP A 119 -8.38 -6.20 3.34
C TRP A 119 -7.17 -5.41 3.87
N CYS A 120 -7.00 -5.30 5.20
CA CYS A 120 -5.88 -4.54 5.80
C CYS A 120 -4.49 -5.10 5.40
N ALA A 121 -4.27 -6.41 5.48
CA ALA A 121 -2.99 -7.02 5.08
C ALA A 121 -2.84 -7.09 3.55
N ALA A 122 -3.96 -7.33 2.83
CA ALA A 122 -3.99 -7.29 1.37
C ALA A 122 -3.59 -5.90 0.85
N PHE A 123 -4.02 -4.82 1.52
CA PHE A 123 -3.64 -3.45 1.21
C PHE A 123 -2.15 -3.23 1.33
N VAL A 124 -1.53 -3.67 2.43
CA VAL A 124 -0.07 -3.54 2.60
C VAL A 124 0.67 -4.34 1.52
N TYR A 125 0.25 -5.58 1.24
CA TYR A 125 0.82 -6.37 0.16
C TYR A 125 0.70 -5.67 -1.22
N TRP A 126 -0.46 -5.10 -1.52
CA TRP A 126 -0.68 -4.33 -2.75
C TRP A 126 0.25 -3.11 -2.82
N CYS A 127 0.42 -2.37 -1.72
CA CYS A 127 1.34 -1.22 -1.66
C CYS A 127 2.79 -1.62 -1.96
N PHE A 128 3.26 -2.72 -1.34
CA PHE A 128 4.56 -3.30 -1.67
C PHE A 128 4.65 -3.76 -3.12
N GLY A 129 3.57 -4.31 -3.70
CA GLY A 129 3.53 -4.71 -5.11
C GLY A 129 3.74 -3.53 -6.06
N GLN A 130 3.04 -2.41 -5.84
CA GLN A 130 3.20 -1.20 -6.64
C GLN A 130 4.62 -0.62 -6.50
N ALA A 131 5.11 -0.51 -5.27
CA ALA A 131 6.44 0.02 -4.98
C ALA A 131 7.55 -0.84 -5.59
N SER A 132 7.44 -2.17 -5.46
CA SER A 132 8.43 -3.11 -5.99
C SER A 132 8.47 -3.08 -7.52
N ARG A 133 7.31 -2.93 -8.18
CA ARG A 133 7.24 -2.72 -9.62
C ARG A 133 7.98 -1.45 -10.04
N GLN A 134 7.75 -0.32 -9.35
CA GLN A 134 8.39 0.96 -9.70
C GLN A 134 9.91 0.95 -9.44
N LEU A 135 10.38 0.12 -8.51
CA LEU A 135 11.81 -0.02 -8.22
C LEU A 135 12.48 -1.20 -8.96
N GLY A 136 11.73 -1.96 -9.77
CA GLY A 136 12.27 -3.12 -10.49
C GLY A 136 12.75 -4.26 -9.57
N VAL A 137 12.17 -4.41 -8.38
CA VAL A 137 12.54 -5.45 -7.40
C VAL A 137 11.41 -6.44 -7.15
N LYS A 138 11.71 -7.58 -6.53
CA LYS A 138 10.69 -8.55 -6.09
C LYS A 138 9.95 -8.00 -4.87
N ASN A 139 8.63 -8.20 -4.82
CA ASN A 139 7.83 -7.89 -3.64
C ASN A 139 8.24 -8.77 -2.44
N PRO A 140 8.80 -8.20 -1.35
CA PRO A 140 9.21 -8.96 -0.18
C PRO A 140 8.06 -9.20 0.81
N CYS A 141 6.91 -8.54 0.65
CA CYS A 141 5.75 -8.76 1.50
C CYS A 141 5.16 -10.15 1.23
N PRO A 142 5.00 -11.01 2.26
CA PRO A 142 4.34 -12.29 2.08
C PRO A 142 2.92 -12.13 1.51
N LYS A 143 2.59 -12.93 0.50
CA LYS A 143 1.30 -12.87 -0.19
C LYS A 143 0.20 -13.54 0.65
N THR A 144 -0.41 -12.79 1.55
CA THR A 144 -1.54 -13.25 2.38
C THR A 144 -2.40 -12.08 2.86
N ALA A 145 -3.68 -12.34 3.14
CA ALA A 145 -4.57 -11.39 3.81
C ALA A 145 -4.67 -11.62 5.34
N GLY A 146 -4.13 -12.73 5.85
CA GLY A 146 -4.18 -13.05 7.28
C GLY A 146 -3.04 -12.42 8.05
N VAL A 147 -3.34 -11.55 9.03
CA VAL A 147 -2.31 -10.86 9.84
C VAL A 147 -1.45 -11.82 10.67
N LEU A 148 -2.05 -12.85 11.25
CA LEU A 148 -1.29 -13.84 12.04
C LEU A 148 -0.42 -14.72 11.14
N ASN A 149 -0.96 -15.15 9.98
CA ASN A 149 -0.17 -15.87 8.98
C ASN A 149 0.99 -15.02 8.44
N LEU A 150 0.77 -13.72 8.22
CA LEU A 150 1.82 -12.77 7.84
C LEU A 150 2.94 -12.70 8.90
N TRP A 151 2.58 -12.64 10.17
CA TRP A 151 3.54 -12.64 11.28
C TRP A 151 4.36 -13.94 11.35
N ASP A 152 3.74 -15.09 11.10
CA ASP A 152 4.42 -16.38 11.10
C ASP A 152 5.35 -16.50 9.89
N LEU A 153 4.87 -16.10 8.70
CA LEU A 153 5.67 -16.10 7.47
C LEU A 153 6.92 -15.23 7.60
N ALA A 154 6.80 -14.04 8.19
CA ALA A 154 7.94 -13.16 8.45
C ALA A 154 8.95 -13.71 9.46
N GLY A 155 8.60 -14.79 10.19
CA GLY A 155 9.52 -15.49 11.08
C GLY A 155 10.45 -16.47 10.38
N TYR A 156 10.15 -16.89 9.15
CA TYR A 156 11.02 -17.80 8.41
C TYR A 156 12.25 -17.07 7.86
N ARG A 157 13.44 -17.64 8.13
CA ARG A 157 14.73 -17.10 7.66
C ARG A 157 14.78 -16.91 6.13
N SER A 158 14.08 -17.76 5.37
CA SER A 158 14.02 -17.68 3.91
C SER A 158 13.39 -16.40 3.38
N THR A 159 12.63 -15.66 4.19
CA THR A 159 12.03 -14.38 3.79
C THR A 159 13.01 -13.21 3.90
N GLY A 160 14.06 -13.34 4.72
CA GLY A 160 14.98 -12.24 5.03
C GLY A 160 14.35 -11.10 5.85
N LEU A 161 13.11 -11.26 6.33
CA LEU A 161 12.40 -10.25 7.10
C LEU A 161 12.82 -10.29 8.57
N ARG A 162 12.81 -9.12 9.23
CA ARG A 162 13.07 -9.03 10.66
C ARG A 162 11.78 -8.74 11.42
N ARG A 163 11.42 -9.63 12.34
CA ARG A 163 10.35 -9.39 13.33
C ARG A 163 10.90 -8.67 14.55
N ILE A 164 10.20 -7.65 14.99
CA ILE A 164 10.42 -6.94 16.24
C ILE A 164 9.18 -7.18 17.09
N THR A 165 9.30 -7.95 18.16
CA THR A 165 8.15 -8.25 19.03
C THR A 165 7.68 -7.00 19.76
N ALA A 166 6.43 -6.98 20.20
CA ALA A 166 5.92 -5.90 21.05
C ALA A 166 6.81 -5.64 22.27
N ALA A 167 7.30 -6.70 22.93
CA ALA A 167 8.21 -6.58 24.07
C ALA A 167 9.54 -5.90 23.70
N GLN A 168 10.14 -6.26 22.56
CA GLN A 168 11.36 -5.62 22.07
C GLN A 168 11.13 -4.14 21.73
N ALA A 169 10.03 -3.82 21.05
CA ALA A 169 9.68 -2.45 20.69
C ALA A 169 9.35 -1.59 21.92
N GLN A 170 8.75 -2.16 22.97
CA GLN A 170 8.48 -1.46 24.22
C GLN A 170 9.77 -1.19 25.02
N ALA A 171 10.67 -2.17 25.08
CA ALA A 171 11.97 -2.02 25.73
C ALA A 171 12.88 -1.03 24.98
N ASN A 172 12.80 -0.98 23.65
CA ASN A 172 13.55 -0.04 22.83
C ASN A 172 12.69 0.51 21.68
N PRO A 173 11.93 1.61 21.91
CA PRO A 173 11.09 2.23 20.89
C PRO A 173 11.84 2.73 19.65
N ALA A 174 13.15 2.99 19.76
CA ALA A 174 13.97 3.41 18.61
C ALA A 174 14.16 2.30 17.57
N LEU A 175 13.78 1.05 17.87
CA LEU A 175 13.73 -0.03 16.90
C LEU A 175 12.63 0.18 15.85
N VAL A 176 11.57 0.92 16.17
CA VAL A 176 10.44 1.16 15.26
C VAL A 176 10.77 2.34 14.34
N LYS A 177 10.66 2.13 13.03
CA LYS A 177 11.02 3.12 12.01
C LYS A 177 9.90 3.30 10.98
N PRO A 178 9.85 4.46 10.29
CA PRO A 178 9.03 4.62 9.10
C PRO A 178 9.26 3.50 8.07
N GLY A 179 8.17 3.03 7.46
CA GLY A 179 8.17 1.95 6.48
C GLY A 179 8.03 0.56 7.08
N MET A 180 8.07 0.41 8.40
CA MET A 180 7.73 -0.85 9.06
C MET A 180 6.22 -1.11 9.04
N GLN A 181 5.84 -2.37 8.98
CA GLN A 181 4.45 -2.79 9.14
C GLN A 181 4.20 -3.11 10.61
N PHE A 182 3.20 -2.49 11.24
CA PHE A 182 2.76 -2.86 12.58
C PHE A 182 1.69 -3.96 12.50
N LEU A 183 1.66 -4.87 13.47
CA LEU A 183 0.69 -5.95 13.52
C LEU A 183 0.03 -6.00 14.89
N LEU A 184 -1.27 -6.23 14.87
CA LEU A 184 -2.11 -6.39 16.06
C LEU A 184 -2.75 -7.76 16.02
N LYS A 185 -2.74 -8.43 17.17
CA LYS A 185 -3.55 -9.61 17.43
C LYS A 185 -4.82 -9.16 18.15
N LEU A 186 -5.96 -9.32 17.50
CA LEU A 186 -7.28 -8.93 18.04
C LEU A 186 -8.08 -10.13 18.56
N GLY A 187 -7.65 -11.34 18.21
CA GLY A 187 -8.27 -12.60 18.64
C GLY A 187 -7.42 -13.80 18.24
N SER A 188 -8.02 -15.00 18.29
CA SER A 188 -7.35 -16.25 17.88
C SER A 188 -7.10 -16.31 16.38
N THR A 189 -8.02 -15.75 15.57
CA THR A 189 -7.97 -15.75 14.10
C THR A 189 -8.00 -14.34 13.50
N SER A 190 -8.23 -13.32 14.32
CA SER A 190 -8.35 -11.93 13.89
C SER A 190 -7.13 -11.09 14.25
N GLY A 191 -6.76 -10.20 13.34
CA GLY A 191 -5.71 -9.23 13.54
C GLY A 191 -5.93 -8.01 12.65
N HIS A 192 -5.12 -6.97 12.89
CA HIS A 192 -5.12 -5.76 12.07
C HIS A 192 -3.69 -5.31 11.81
N THR A 193 -3.47 -4.59 10.71
CA THR A 193 -2.13 -4.17 10.32
C THR A 193 -2.18 -2.90 9.47
N GLY A 194 -1.03 -2.24 9.37
CA GLY A 194 -0.80 -1.10 8.49
C GLY A 194 0.66 -0.66 8.56
N LEU A 195 0.96 0.45 7.92
CA LEU A 195 2.32 0.95 7.77
C LEU A 195 2.59 2.09 8.75
N VAL A 196 3.77 2.10 9.37
CA VAL A 196 4.27 3.22 10.15
C VAL A 196 4.78 4.28 9.18
N GLU A 197 4.09 5.41 9.06
CA GLU A 197 4.52 6.55 8.24
C GLU A 197 5.53 7.41 9.01
N ARG A 198 5.29 7.64 10.30
CA ARG A 198 6.15 8.47 11.15
C ARG A 198 6.10 8.02 12.60
N VAL A 199 7.23 8.15 13.31
CA VAL A 199 7.32 7.99 14.76
C VAL A 199 7.51 9.38 15.39
N GLY A 200 6.56 9.80 16.21
CA GLY A 200 6.60 11.04 16.96
C GLY A 200 7.18 10.88 18.36
N ALA A 201 7.22 11.99 19.10
CA ALA A 201 7.66 12.01 20.49
C ALA A 201 6.83 11.03 21.35
N GLY A 202 7.47 10.47 22.39
CA GLY A 202 6.82 9.51 23.30
C GLY A 202 6.39 8.19 22.63
N GLY A 203 6.87 7.90 21.41
CA GLY A 203 6.50 6.70 20.67
C GLY A 203 5.11 6.76 20.03
N GLN A 204 4.55 7.95 19.82
CA GLN A 204 3.36 8.12 18.98
C GLN A 204 3.66 7.64 17.55
N LEU A 205 2.69 6.96 16.93
CA LEU A 205 2.79 6.49 15.55
C LEU A 205 1.77 7.23 14.68
N ILE A 206 2.26 7.77 13.57
CA ILE A 206 1.41 8.11 12.42
C ILE A 206 1.41 6.90 11.50
N THR A 207 0.24 6.40 11.15
CA THR A 207 0.06 5.17 10.39
C THR A 207 -0.82 5.36 9.16
N LEU A 208 -0.55 4.55 8.13
CA LEU A 208 -1.37 4.41 6.93
C LEU A 208 -2.01 3.03 6.95
N GLU A 209 -3.34 2.99 6.97
CA GLU A 209 -4.11 1.77 7.25
C GLU A 209 -5.25 1.63 6.28
N GLY A 210 -5.34 0.47 5.62
CA GLY A 210 -6.52 0.04 4.85
C GLY A 210 -7.47 -0.77 5.74
N ASN A 211 -8.72 -0.90 5.30
CA ASN A 211 -9.80 -1.55 6.06
C ASN A 211 -9.84 -1.05 7.52
N THR A 212 -9.83 0.27 7.69
CA THR A 212 -10.07 0.91 9.00
C THR A 212 -11.07 2.06 8.87
N ASN A 213 -11.38 2.72 9.98
CA ASN A 213 -12.18 3.93 10.03
C ASN A 213 -11.61 4.89 11.08
N GLN A 214 -12.11 6.14 11.09
CA GLN A 214 -11.70 7.15 12.07
C GLN A 214 -12.00 6.74 13.53
N ALA A 215 -12.94 5.82 13.76
CA ALA A 215 -13.45 5.42 15.09
C ALA A 215 -12.84 4.12 15.67
N LEU A 216 -11.83 3.50 15.03
CA LEU A 216 -11.13 2.30 15.55
C LEU A 216 -12.05 1.07 15.62
N SER A 217 -13.16 1.10 14.88
CA SER A 217 -14.11 -0.02 14.86
C SER A 217 -13.54 -1.20 14.08
N ARG A 218 -14.04 -2.40 14.41
CA ARG A 218 -13.64 -3.68 13.81
C ARG A 218 -13.88 -3.75 12.31
N GLU A 219 -14.89 -3.04 11.81
CA GLU A 219 -15.23 -2.97 10.38
C GLU A 219 -14.74 -1.64 9.81
N GLY A 220 -13.61 -1.69 9.11
CA GLY A 220 -13.11 -0.54 8.40
C GLY A 220 -13.94 -0.19 7.17
N THR A 221 -13.78 1.04 6.69
CA THR A 221 -14.54 1.55 5.55
C THR A 221 -13.64 2.06 4.43
N GLY A 222 -12.33 2.18 4.66
CA GLY A 222 -11.42 2.79 3.69
C GLY A 222 -9.97 2.85 4.17
N VAL A 223 -9.19 3.66 3.46
CA VAL A 223 -7.78 3.96 3.76
C VAL A 223 -7.66 5.28 4.48
N PHE A 224 -6.99 5.27 5.62
CA PHE A 224 -6.83 6.44 6.49
C PHE A 224 -5.39 6.63 6.93
N ARG A 225 -5.01 7.90 7.10
CA ARG A 225 -3.85 8.31 7.89
C ARG A 225 -4.30 8.57 9.32
N LEU A 226 -3.70 7.91 10.30
CA LEU A 226 -4.12 7.93 11.70
C LEU A 226 -2.95 8.31 12.62
N SER A 227 -3.23 9.00 13.73
CA SER A 227 -2.21 9.49 14.70
C SER A 227 -2.44 9.00 16.13
N ARG A 228 -3.30 8.00 16.30
CA ARG A 228 -3.80 7.52 17.60
C ARG A 228 -3.08 6.31 18.17
N ARG A 229 -2.14 5.73 17.41
CA ARG A 229 -1.36 4.57 17.87
C ARG A 229 -0.12 5.05 18.59
N THR A 230 0.36 4.22 19.49
CA THR A 230 1.70 4.33 20.07
C THR A 230 2.44 3.00 19.90
N VAL A 231 3.77 3.01 20.02
CA VAL A 231 4.57 1.77 20.07
C VAL A 231 4.02 0.80 21.11
N LYS A 232 3.59 1.30 22.27
CA LYS A 232 3.00 0.50 23.36
C LYS A 232 1.64 -0.12 23.00
N SER A 233 0.86 0.52 22.12
CA SER A 233 -0.45 0.00 21.69
C SER A 233 -0.35 -1.18 20.70
N VAL A 234 0.84 -1.44 20.14
CA VAL A 234 1.08 -2.55 19.21
C VAL A 234 1.39 -3.81 19.99
N ASN A 235 0.50 -4.80 19.96
CA ASN A 235 0.56 -5.96 20.84
C ASN A 235 1.18 -7.22 20.22
N LEU A 236 1.29 -7.33 18.89
CA LEU A 236 1.97 -8.45 18.23
C LEU A 236 3.42 -8.07 17.92
N GLY A 237 3.62 -7.01 17.14
CA GLY A 237 4.94 -6.48 16.85
C GLY A 237 5.00 -5.73 15.53
N PHE A 238 6.22 -5.62 14.99
CA PHE A 238 6.53 -4.93 13.75
C PHE A 238 7.34 -5.84 12.82
N ILE A 239 7.14 -5.69 11.52
CA ILE A 239 7.97 -6.29 10.48
C ILE A 239 8.80 -5.19 9.82
N GLU A 240 10.12 -5.36 9.81
CA GLU A 240 11.06 -4.53 9.06
C GLU A 240 11.37 -5.19 7.71
N TYR A 241 11.23 -4.40 6.65
CA TYR A 241 11.55 -4.75 5.27
C TYR A 241 12.87 -4.10 4.88
N ALA A 242 13.71 -4.82 4.13
CA ALA A 242 14.98 -4.34 3.61
C ALA A 242 14.81 -3.51 2.33
#